data_AF-A0A660V4Q7-F1
#
_entry.id   AF-A0A660V4Q7-F1
#
_cell.length_a   1.000
_cell.length_b   1.000
_cell.length_c   1.000
_cell.angle_alpha   90.00
_cell.angle_beta   90.00
_cell.angle_gamma   90.00
#
_symmetry.space_group_name_H-M   'P 1'
#
loop_
_entity.id
_entity.type
_entity.pdbx_description
1 polymer ?
#
loop_
_entity_poly.entity_id
_entity_poly.type
_entity_poly.pdbx_seq_one_letter_code
_entity_poly.pdbx_strand_id
1 'polypeptide(L)'
;MDKEVFDCVIVGAGPAGLGAALYAARDRFKTLVFEKFYPGGQINNTDRIENYPGFENISGPDLIEKMMGQVAGFGAQIKHGSEVTSLNKLDSGEIKISCNGDVYTARSVILASGSSYRKLGVPGEEKFRKAGAGVSYCGTCDAPFFKGKKVVAVGGGNVAVEDTLHLAKFASEVILVHRRQEFRATRVLTEELMTKINEPGSNLRLKPDTIVTAIDGEERVESVTLKN
;
A
#
# COMPACT_ATOMS: atom_id res chain seq x y z
N MET A 1 -22.73 -33.24 -6.48
CA MET A 1 -22.59 -32.10 -5.57
C MET A 1 -22.79 -30.86 -6.41
N ASP A 2 -23.89 -30.13 -6.20
CA ASP A 2 -24.11 -28.87 -6.89
C ASP A 2 -22.97 -27.92 -6.56
N LYS A 3 -22.34 -27.36 -7.60
CA LYS A 3 -21.30 -26.34 -7.42
C LYS A 3 -21.95 -25.13 -6.77
N GLU A 4 -21.40 -24.70 -5.64
CA GLU A 4 -21.85 -23.51 -4.94
C GLU A 4 -21.64 -22.27 -5.82
N VAL A 5 -22.73 -21.54 -6.11
CA VAL A 5 -22.70 -20.30 -6.88
C VAL A 5 -22.86 -19.12 -5.93
N PHE A 6 -21.97 -18.13 -6.04
CA PHE A 6 -22.04 -16.87 -5.31
C PHE A 6 -22.85 -15.84 -6.10
N ASP A 7 -23.57 -14.98 -5.39
CA ASP A 7 -24.26 -13.85 -6.03
C ASP A 7 -23.23 -12.79 -6.47
N CYS A 8 -22.24 -12.54 -5.62
CA CYS A 8 -21.18 -11.56 -5.84
C CYS A 8 -19.84 -12.08 -5.35
N VAL A 9 -18.83 -12.04 -6.22
CA VAL A 9 -17.42 -12.24 -5.84
C VAL A 9 -16.67 -10.91 -5.98
N ILE A 10 -15.85 -10.59 -5.00
CA ILE A 10 -15.05 -9.37 -4.97
C ILE A 10 -13.58 -9.76 -4.99
N VAL A 11 -12.80 -9.18 -5.90
CA VAL A 11 -11.36 -9.45 -6.03
C VAL A 11 -10.59 -8.27 -5.44
N GLY A 12 -10.01 -8.47 -4.26
CA GLY A 12 -9.27 -7.48 -3.47
C GLY A 12 -10.03 -7.08 -2.20
N ALA A 13 -9.35 -7.12 -1.05
CA ALA A 13 -9.89 -6.75 0.26
C ALA A 13 -9.25 -5.48 0.84
N GLY A 14 -8.94 -4.50 -0.02
CA GLY A 14 -8.72 -3.12 0.40
C GLY A 14 -10.04 -2.38 0.70
N PRO A 15 -10.00 -1.08 1.03
CA PRO A 15 -11.20 -0.31 1.38
C PRO A 15 -12.32 -0.37 0.33
N ALA A 16 -11.97 -0.35 -0.96
CA ALA A 16 -12.94 -0.48 -2.05
C ALA A 16 -13.67 -1.83 -2.03
N GLY A 17 -12.93 -2.93 -1.85
CA GLY A 17 -13.51 -4.27 -1.82
C GLY A 17 -14.29 -4.55 -0.54
N LEU A 18 -13.78 -4.12 0.61
CA LEU A 18 -14.49 -4.22 1.89
C LEU A 18 -15.77 -3.37 1.90
N GLY A 19 -15.72 -2.17 1.32
CA GLY A 19 -16.91 -1.33 1.12
C GLY A 19 -17.95 -2.02 0.22
N ALA A 20 -17.54 -2.55 -0.93
CA ALA A 20 -18.43 -3.30 -1.81
C ALA A 20 -19.03 -4.53 -1.10
N ALA A 21 -18.22 -5.26 -0.33
CA ALA A 21 -18.64 -6.46 0.40
C ALA A 21 -19.67 -6.12 1.48
N LEU A 22 -19.47 -5.01 2.20
CA LEU A 22 -20.41 -4.53 3.19
C LEU A 22 -21.79 -4.30 2.58
N TYR A 23 -21.86 -3.59 1.45
CA TYR A 23 -23.14 -3.32 0.78
C TYR A 23 -23.79 -4.59 0.22
N ALA A 24 -23.02 -5.45 -0.47
CA ALA A 24 -23.54 -6.71 -0.99
C ALA A 24 -24.08 -7.63 0.13
N ALA A 25 -23.38 -7.73 1.25
CA ALA A 25 -23.80 -8.54 2.39
C ALA A 25 -25.07 -8.00 3.08
N ARG A 26 -25.22 -6.67 3.15
CA ARG A 26 -26.42 -6.03 3.73
C ARG A 26 -27.68 -6.35 2.94
N ASP A 27 -27.57 -6.48 1.63
CA ASP A 27 -28.66 -6.90 0.73
C ASP A 27 -28.83 -8.43 0.66
N ARG A 28 -28.13 -9.16 1.55
CA ARG A 28 -28.20 -10.63 1.68
C ARG A 28 -27.70 -11.40 0.46
N PHE A 29 -26.88 -10.78 -0.37
CA PHE A 29 -26.16 -11.51 -1.41
C PHE A 29 -25.11 -12.43 -0.78
N LYS A 30 -25.05 -13.66 -1.29
CA LYS A 30 -23.99 -14.60 -0.94
C LYS A 30 -22.67 -14.09 -1.52
N THR A 31 -21.87 -13.49 -0.65
CA THR A 31 -20.71 -12.67 -1.02
C THR A 31 -19.41 -13.31 -0.55
N LEU A 32 -18.44 -13.41 -1.47
CA LEU A 32 -17.08 -13.88 -1.19
C LEU A 32 -16.05 -12.84 -1.67
N VAL A 33 -15.15 -12.45 -0.78
CA VAL A 33 -14.04 -11.53 -1.06
C VAL A 33 -12.75 -12.34 -1.11
N PHE A 34 -12.00 -12.23 -2.20
CA PHE A 34 -10.66 -12.79 -2.33
C PHE A 34 -9.60 -11.74 -2.03
N GLU A 35 -8.59 -12.10 -1.26
CA GLU A 35 -7.39 -11.29 -1.04
C GLU A 35 -6.13 -12.15 -1.17
N LYS A 36 -5.15 -11.65 -1.94
CA LYS A 36 -3.89 -12.35 -2.17
C LYS A 36 -3.06 -12.46 -0.90
N PHE A 37 -3.02 -11.41 -0.09
CA PHE A 37 -2.28 -11.37 1.16
C PHE A 37 -3.22 -11.33 2.36
N TYR A 38 -2.95 -10.48 3.34
CA TYR A 38 -3.90 -10.14 4.40
C TYR A 38 -4.78 -8.95 3.95
N PRO A 39 -6.06 -8.87 4.36
CA PRO A 39 -6.92 -7.75 4.01
C PRO A 39 -6.34 -6.39 4.43
N GLY A 40 -6.64 -5.38 3.63
CA GLY A 40 -6.30 -3.99 3.94
C GLY A 40 -5.74 -3.20 2.75
N GLY A 41 -5.11 -3.87 1.80
CA GLY A 41 -4.50 -3.19 0.65
C GLY A 41 -3.46 -2.13 1.08
N GLN A 42 -3.32 -1.06 0.30
CA GLN A 42 -2.28 -0.04 0.54
C GLN A 42 -2.45 0.72 1.85
N ILE A 43 -3.69 0.93 2.31
CA ILE A 43 -3.94 1.72 3.51
C ILE A 43 -3.39 1.04 4.76
N ASN A 44 -3.20 -0.28 4.73
CA ASN A 44 -2.60 -1.02 5.83
C ASN A 44 -1.14 -0.62 6.12
N ASN A 45 -0.49 0.05 5.17
CA ASN A 45 0.91 0.48 5.26
C ASN A 45 1.06 1.95 5.69
N THR A 46 0.00 2.63 6.14
CA THR A 46 0.10 4.00 6.67
C THR A 46 0.08 4.01 8.20
N ASP A 47 0.84 4.93 8.82
CA ASP A 47 0.88 5.09 10.28
C ASP A 47 -0.31 5.90 10.80
N ARG A 48 -0.77 6.89 10.03
CA ARG A 48 -1.91 7.73 10.37
C ARG A 48 -2.83 8.00 9.18
N ILE A 49 -4.09 8.21 9.47
CA ILE A 49 -5.14 8.65 8.55
C ILE A 49 -5.91 9.77 9.24
N GLU A 50 -5.92 10.94 8.62
CA GLU A 50 -6.55 12.15 9.14
C GLU A 50 -7.63 12.69 8.18
N ASN A 51 -7.95 11.91 7.14
CA ASN A 51 -8.81 12.31 6.04
C ASN A 51 -9.95 11.31 5.77
N TYR A 52 -10.31 10.49 6.77
CA TYR A 52 -11.47 9.61 6.70
C TYR A 52 -12.59 10.16 7.59
N PRO A 53 -13.63 10.80 7.03
CA PRO A 53 -14.70 11.39 7.81
C PRO A 53 -15.33 10.40 8.79
N GLY A 54 -15.52 10.82 10.04
CA GLY A 54 -15.95 9.97 11.15
C GLY A 54 -14.80 9.49 12.04
N PHE A 55 -13.54 9.68 11.63
CA PHE A 55 -12.36 9.52 12.47
C PHE A 55 -11.52 10.80 12.42
N GLU A 56 -11.19 11.37 13.57
CA GLU A 56 -10.22 12.47 13.64
C GLU A 56 -8.81 11.99 13.30
N ASN A 57 -8.42 10.84 13.87
CA ASN A 57 -7.20 10.12 13.55
C ASN A 57 -7.43 8.62 13.74
N ILE A 58 -6.92 7.80 12.82
CA ILE A 58 -6.91 6.34 12.94
C ILE A 58 -5.71 5.77 12.17
N SER A 59 -5.15 4.65 12.63
CA SER A 59 -4.11 3.95 11.87
C SER A 59 -4.71 3.18 10.69
N GLY A 60 -3.88 2.90 9.68
CA GLY A 60 -4.24 2.01 8.57
C GLY A 60 -4.82 0.66 9.01
N PRO A 61 -4.06 -0.11 9.81
CA PRO A 61 -4.51 -1.40 10.32
C PRO A 61 -5.83 -1.33 11.13
N ASP A 62 -5.97 -0.34 12.02
CA ASP A 62 -7.19 -0.23 12.85
C ASP A 62 -8.43 0.07 12.01
N LEU A 63 -8.30 0.90 10.97
CA LEU A 63 -9.42 1.19 10.08
C LEU A 63 -9.84 -0.08 9.33
N ILE A 64 -8.88 -0.85 8.83
CA ILE A 64 -9.14 -2.11 8.12
C ILE A 64 -9.76 -3.15 9.04
N GLU A 65 -9.30 -3.28 10.27
CA GLU A 65 -9.91 -4.19 11.26
C GLU A 65 -11.39 -3.84 11.50
N LYS A 66 -11.70 -2.55 11.66
CA LYS A 66 -13.09 -2.08 11.78
C LYS A 66 -13.92 -2.40 10.53
N MET A 67 -13.38 -2.18 9.33
CA MET A 67 -14.07 -2.51 8.08
C MET A 67 -14.32 -4.02 7.94
N MET A 68 -13.32 -4.86 8.26
CA MET A 68 -13.47 -6.32 8.25
C MET A 68 -14.55 -6.78 9.23
N GLY A 69 -14.56 -6.22 10.45
CA GLY A 69 -15.57 -6.52 11.46
C GLY A 69 -16.99 -6.23 10.98
N GLN A 70 -17.19 -5.11 10.26
CA GLN A 70 -18.49 -4.78 9.65
C GLN A 70 -18.88 -5.80 8.59
N VAL A 71 -17.98 -6.11 7.65
CA VAL A 71 -18.23 -7.05 6.55
C VAL A 71 -18.58 -8.44 7.10
N ALA A 72 -17.79 -8.94 8.06
CA ALA A 72 -18.03 -10.22 8.71
C ALA A 72 -19.36 -10.24 9.48
N GLY A 73 -19.71 -9.15 10.17
CA GLY A 73 -20.96 -9.02 10.91
C GLY A 73 -22.22 -9.12 10.04
N PHE A 74 -22.14 -8.82 8.75
CA PHE A 74 -23.25 -8.99 7.78
C PHE A 74 -23.19 -10.31 6.99
N GLY A 75 -22.18 -11.16 7.22
CA GLY A 75 -22.09 -12.51 6.67
C GLY A 75 -21.32 -12.65 5.36
N ALA A 76 -20.62 -11.60 4.90
CA ALA A 76 -19.68 -11.75 3.79
C ALA A 76 -18.44 -12.53 4.23
N GLN A 77 -17.99 -13.45 3.38
CA GLN A 77 -16.81 -14.25 3.64
C GLN A 77 -15.58 -13.57 3.05
N ILE A 78 -14.49 -13.50 3.82
CA ILE A 78 -13.21 -12.98 3.35
C ILE A 78 -12.22 -14.15 3.32
N LYS A 79 -11.75 -14.50 2.13
CA LYS A 79 -10.74 -15.52 1.93
C LYS A 79 -9.42 -14.85 1.53
N HIS A 80 -8.48 -14.85 2.48
CA HIS A 80 -7.17 -14.25 2.33
C HIS A 80 -6.10 -15.31 1.96
N GLY A 81 -4.87 -14.91 1.61
CA GLY A 81 -3.87 -15.84 1.07
C GLY A 81 -4.27 -16.48 -0.27
N SER A 82 -5.17 -15.84 -1.00
CA SER A 82 -5.93 -16.40 -2.12
C SER A 82 -5.85 -15.48 -3.33
N GLU A 83 -4.99 -15.86 -4.29
CA GLU A 83 -4.78 -15.08 -5.51
C GLU A 83 -5.70 -15.55 -6.62
N VAL A 84 -6.59 -14.65 -7.05
CA VAL A 84 -7.39 -14.86 -8.26
C VAL A 84 -6.49 -14.68 -9.47
N THR A 85 -6.39 -15.71 -10.29
CA THR A 85 -5.49 -15.76 -11.46
C THR A 85 -6.21 -15.58 -12.78
N SER A 86 -7.51 -15.89 -12.85
CA SER A 86 -8.31 -15.64 -14.05
C SER A 86 -9.81 -15.57 -13.77
N LEU A 87 -10.50 -14.87 -14.67
CA LEU A 87 -11.95 -14.75 -14.73
C LEU A 87 -12.41 -15.12 -16.13
N ASN A 88 -13.36 -16.05 -16.24
CA ASN A 88 -13.88 -16.51 -17.53
C ASN A 88 -15.40 -16.50 -17.49
N LYS A 89 -16.04 -15.78 -18.42
CA LYS A 89 -17.49 -15.85 -18.57
C LYS A 89 -17.87 -17.19 -19.20
N LEU A 90 -18.83 -17.87 -18.58
CA LEU A 90 -19.36 -19.15 -19.04
C LEU A 90 -20.57 -18.93 -19.96
N ASP A 91 -20.92 -19.96 -20.74
CA ASP A 91 -22.10 -19.93 -21.62
C ASP A 91 -23.41 -19.79 -20.82
N SER A 92 -23.43 -20.20 -19.56
CA SER A 92 -24.55 -19.97 -18.62
C SER A 92 -24.76 -18.49 -18.26
N GLY A 93 -23.82 -17.62 -18.62
CA GLY A 93 -23.78 -16.21 -18.23
C GLY A 93 -23.06 -15.95 -16.90
N GLU A 94 -22.80 -16.99 -16.11
CA GLU A 94 -22.02 -16.92 -14.87
C GLU A 94 -20.52 -16.70 -15.15
N ILE A 95 -19.78 -16.34 -14.12
CA ILE A 95 -18.34 -16.10 -14.18
C ILE A 95 -17.63 -17.18 -13.38
N LYS A 96 -16.72 -17.89 -14.05
CA LYS A 96 -15.76 -18.81 -13.42
C LYS A 96 -14.56 -18.01 -12.90
N ILE A 97 -14.26 -18.18 -11.63
CA ILE A 97 -13.11 -17.57 -10.94
C ILE A 97 -12.11 -18.67 -10.59
N SER A 98 -10.89 -18.57 -11.08
CA SER A 98 -9.80 -19.46 -10.70
C SER A 98 -8.93 -18.80 -9.65
N CYS A 99 -8.70 -19.50 -8.54
CA CYS A 99 -7.95 -18.99 -7.40
C CYS A 99 -7.14 -20.11 -6.76
N ASN A 100 -5.80 -20.00 -6.70
CA ASN A 100 -4.91 -21.02 -6.11
C ASN A 100 -5.17 -22.48 -6.57
N GLY A 101 -5.65 -22.69 -7.79
CA GLY A 101 -6.03 -24.02 -8.31
C GLY A 101 -7.48 -24.44 -8.03
N ASP A 102 -8.17 -23.76 -7.12
CA ASP A 102 -9.61 -23.92 -6.90
C ASP A 102 -10.42 -23.16 -7.97
N VAL A 103 -11.68 -23.58 -8.12
CA VAL A 103 -12.64 -22.94 -9.02
C VAL A 103 -13.90 -22.55 -8.26
N TYR A 104 -14.28 -21.28 -8.41
CA TYR A 104 -15.52 -20.71 -7.89
C TYR A 104 -16.38 -20.23 -9.05
N THR A 105 -17.69 -20.09 -8.81
CA THR A 105 -18.64 -19.57 -9.79
C THR A 105 -19.45 -18.44 -9.17
N ALA A 106 -19.63 -17.34 -9.88
CA ALA A 106 -20.43 -16.22 -9.41
C ALA A 106 -21.29 -15.61 -10.51
N ARG A 107 -22.42 -15.00 -10.13
CA ARG A 107 -23.28 -14.25 -11.05
C ARG A 107 -22.71 -12.89 -11.41
N SER A 108 -21.95 -12.29 -10.50
CA SER A 108 -21.28 -11.00 -10.69
C SER A 108 -19.90 -10.99 -10.04
N VAL A 109 -19.00 -10.17 -10.59
CA VAL A 109 -17.65 -9.96 -10.05
C VAL A 109 -17.35 -8.46 -9.97
N ILE A 110 -16.86 -8.00 -8.83
CA ILE A 110 -16.33 -6.65 -8.63
C ILE A 110 -14.81 -6.72 -8.54
N LEU A 111 -14.13 -5.94 -9.38
CA LEU A 111 -12.67 -5.82 -9.37
C LEU A 111 -12.24 -4.65 -8.49
N ALA A 112 -11.61 -4.98 -7.36
CA ALA A 112 -11.12 -4.04 -6.35
C ALA A 112 -9.64 -4.32 -5.99
N SER A 113 -8.86 -4.80 -6.97
CA SER A 113 -7.48 -5.28 -6.78
C SER A 113 -6.45 -4.20 -6.44
N GLY A 114 -6.86 -2.92 -6.46
CA GLY A 114 -5.99 -1.79 -6.15
C GLY A 114 -4.85 -1.58 -7.15
N SER A 115 -3.72 -1.10 -6.66
CA SER A 115 -2.51 -0.83 -7.44
C SER A 115 -1.24 -1.19 -6.66
N SER A 116 -0.15 -1.45 -7.37
CA SER A 116 1.17 -1.64 -6.77
C SER A 116 2.01 -0.36 -6.83
N TYR A 117 3.04 -0.28 -5.98
CA TYR A 117 4.05 0.78 -6.04
C TYR A 117 4.79 0.77 -7.40
N ARG A 118 5.37 1.92 -7.74
CA ARG A 118 6.22 2.07 -8.92
C ARG A 118 7.69 1.91 -8.50
N LYS A 119 8.44 1.17 -9.30
CA LYS A 119 9.90 1.06 -9.18
C LYS A 119 10.58 2.26 -9.85
N LEU A 120 11.77 2.61 -9.38
CA LEU A 120 12.64 3.61 -10.00
C LEU A 120 13.21 3.11 -11.33
N GLY A 121 13.44 1.80 -11.45
CA GLY A 121 14.00 1.16 -12.65
C GLY A 121 15.50 1.45 -12.83
N VAL A 122 16.22 1.67 -11.74
CA VAL A 122 17.66 2.01 -11.76
C VAL A 122 18.54 0.80 -11.42
N PRO A 123 19.80 0.75 -11.89
CA PRO A 123 20.76 -0.26 -11.47
C PRO A 123 20.84 -0.36 -9.95
N GLY A 124 20.88 -1.59 -9.45
CA GLY A 124 20.95 -1.91 -8.02
C GLY A 124 19.60 -2.03 -7.30
N GLU A 125 18.52 -1.45 -7.81
CA GLU A 125 17.22 -1.43 -7.12
C GLU A 125 16.69 -2.84 -6.79
N GLU A 126 16.69 -3.75 -7.77
CA GLU A 126 16.22 -5.12 -7.52
C GLU A 126 17.21 -5.93 -6.68
N LYS A 127 18.52 -5.66 -6.83
CA LYS A 127 19.60 -6.36 -6.09
C LYS A 127 19.40 -6.23 -4.57
N PHE A 128 18.97 -5.07 -4.11
CA PHE A 128 18.86 -4.75 -2.68
C PHE A 128 17.43 -4.80 -2.12
N ARG A 129 16.47 -5.39 -2.87
CA ARG A 129 15.07 -5.52 -2.44
C ARG A 129 14.84 -6.62 -1.41
N LYS A 130 15.78 -7.55 -1.23
CA LYS A 130 15.68 -8.60 -0.22
C LYS A 130 15.64 -7.99 1.19
N ALA A 131 14.91 -8.61 2.11
CA ALA A 131 14.75 -8.12 3.48
C ALA A 131 16.12 -7.82 4.12
N GLY A 132 16.26 -6.60 4.67
CA GLY A 132 17.49 -6.14 5.31
C GLY A 132 18.62 -5.71 4.37
N ALA A 133 18.44 -5.76 3.03
CA ALA A 133 19.46 -5.28 2.09
C ALA A 133 19.41 -3.76 1.84
N GLY A 134 18.26 -3.11 2.02
CA GLY A 134 18.20 -1.64 2.15
C GLY A 134 17.26 -0.92 1.18
N VAL A 135 16.71 -1.57 0.16
CA VAL A 135 15.63 -1.00 -0.68
C VAL A 135 14.27 -1.42 -0.12
N SER A 136 13.43 -0.44 0.21
CA SER A 136 12.08 -0.63 0.74
C SER A 136 11.04 0.22 0.00
N TYR A 137 9.79 -0.24 0.02
CA TYR A 137 8.62 0.45 -0.51
C TYR A 137 7.51 0.63 0.55
N CYS A 138 7.81 0.33 1.81
CA CYS A 138 6.91 0.56 2.94
C CYS A 138 7.71 1.23 4.06
N GLY A 139 7.66 2.58 4.11
CA GLY A 139 8.39 3.34 5.12
C GLY A 139 7.99 2.94 6.54
N THR A 140 6.70 2.73 6.79
CA THR A 140 6.18 2.33 8.11
C THR A 140 6.61 0.93 8.54
N CYS A 141 6.64 -0.04 7.62
CA CYS A 141 7.04 -1.41 7.90
C CYS A 141 8.52 -1.50 8.28
N ASP A 142 9.38 -0.81 7.53
CA ASP A 142 10.83 -1.03 7.59
C ASP A 142 11.59 0.06 8.37
N ALA A 143 10.95 1.19 8.71
CA ALA A 143 11.58 2.28 9.47
C ALA A 143 12.37 1.82 10.71
N PRO A 144 11.89 0.88 11.54
CA PRO A 144 12.65 0.40 12.69
C PRO A 144 14.02 -0.18 12.35
N PHE A 145 14.19 -0.80 11.18
CA PHE A 145 15.48 -1.37 10.73
C PHE A 145 16.51 -0.32 10.30
N PHE A 146 16.05 0.93 10.13
CA PHE A 146 16.87 2.07 9.77
C PHE A 146 17.18 2.99 10.95
N LYS A 147 16.87 2.57 12.18
CA LYS A 147 17.17 3.33 13.39
C LYS A 147 18.65 3.73 13.45
N GLY A 148 18.92 5.02 13.59
CA GLY A 148 20.28 5.57 13.63
C GLY A 148 21.06 5.57 12.32
N LYS A 149 20.45 5.13 11.21
CA LYS A 149 21.07 5.12 9.87
C LYS A 149 20.69 6.37 9.07
N LYS A 150 21.46 6.63 8.00
CA LYS A 150 21.09 7.60 6.97
C LYS A 150 20.18 6.93 5.95
N VAL A 151 19.09 7.58 5.58
CA VAL A 151 18.08 7.05 4.66
C VAL A 151 17.84 8.03 3.53
N VAL A 152 17.64 7.51 2.32
CA VAL A 152 17.20 8.30 1.16
C VAL A 152 15.77 7.90 0.83
N ALA A 153 14.86 8.88 0.89
CA ALA A 153 13.49 8.73 0.42
C ALA A 153 13.39 9.35 -0.99
N VAL A 154 12.59 8.75 -1.88
CA VAL A 154 12.49 9.19 -3.28
C VAL A 154 11.04 9.40 -3.67
N GLY A 155 10.70 10.62 -4.09
CA GLY A 155 9.37 10.95 -4.60
C GLY A 155 8.89 12.32 -4.17
N GLY A 156 7.64 12.64 -4.52
CA GLY A 156 7.05 13.94 -4.17
C GLY A 156 5.52 13.98 -4.17
N GLY A 157 4.87 12.83 -3.97
CA GLY A 157 3.44 12.75 -3.65
C GLY A 157 3.23 12.48 -2.15
N ASN A 158 1.97 12.31 -1.71
CA ASN A 158 1.63 12.09 -0.29
C ASN A 158 2.48 11.00 0.35
N VAL A 159 2.52 9.80 -0.26
CA VAL A 159 3.30 8.66 0.26
C VAL A 159 4.77 9.02 0.51
N ALA A 160 5.42 9.72 -0.43
CA ALA A 160 6.82 10.09 -0.26
C ALA A 160 7.01 11.08 0.90
N VAL A 161 6.09 12.01 1.08
CA VAL A 161 6.16 13.00 2.17
C VAL A 161 5.85 12.36 3.52
N GLU A 162 4.77 11.58 3.61
CA GLU A 162 4.35 10.87 4.82
C GLU A 162 5.43 9.89 5.28
N ASP A 163 5.96 9.05 4.38
CA ASP A 163 7.03 8.09 4.72
C ASP A 163 8.31 8.82 5.16
N THR A 164 8.67 9.95 4.53
CA THR A 164 9.85 10.74 4.93
C THR A 164 9.68 11.28 6.35
N LEU A 165 8.52 11.86 6.66
CA LEU A 165 8.18 12.35 8.00
C LEU A 165 8.19 11.22 9.04
N HIS A 166 7.68 10.05 8.67
CA HIS A 166 7.70 8.87 9.52
C HIS A 166 9.12 8.36 9.78
N LEU A 167 9.93 8.21 8.73
CA LEU A 167 11.33 7.78 8.80
C LEU A 167 12.19 8.72 9.65
N ALA A 168 11.91 10.02 9.62
CA ALA A 168 12.63 11.01 10.42
C ALA A 168 12.50 10.79 11.95
N LYS A 169 11.50 10.00 12.40
CA LYS A 169 11.36 9.58 13.81
C LYS A 169 12.41 8.53 14.23
N PHE A 170 13.02 7.82 13.27
CA PHE A 170 13.91 6.68 13.52
C PHE A 170 15.34 6.90 13.01
N ALA A 171 15.47 7.44 11.80
CA ALA A 171 16.75 7.61 11.12
C ALA A 171 17.59 8.73 11.75
N SER A 172 18.91 8.62 11.65
CA SER A 172 19.82 9.72 12.06
C SER A 172 19.81 10.86 11.05
N GLU A 173 19.51 10.58 9.78
CA GLU A 173 19.32 11.56 8.71
C GLU A 173 18.40 10.98 7.63
N VAL A 174 17.47 11.79 7.12
CA VAL A 174 16.63 11.44 5.97
C VAL A 174 16.82 12.48 4.87
N ILE A 175 17.20 12.03 3.68
CA ILE A 175 17.32 12.88 2.50
C ILE A 175 16.16 12.55 1.56
N LEU A 176 15.22 13.48 1.41
CA LEU A 176 14.15 13.39 0.43
C LEU A 176 14.65 13.89 -0.93
N VAL A 177 14.73 12.99 -1.90
CA VAL A 177 15.08 13.29 -3.29
C VAL A 177 13.80 13.41 -4.12
N HIS A 178 13.65 14.55 -4.78
CA HIS A 178 12.51 14.81 -5.65
C HIS A 178 12.97 15.44 -6.96
N ARG A 179 12.37 14.97 -8.07
CA ARG A 179 12.76 15.33 -9.44
C ARG A 179 12.26 16.70 -9.92
N ARG A 180 11.62 17.48 -9.04
CA ARG A 180 11.06 18.81 -9.33
C ARG A 180 11.24 19.71 -8.11
N GLN A 181 11.06 21.01 -8.30
CA GLN A 181 10.91 21.99 -7.22
C GLN A 181 9.60 21.81 -6.44
N GLU A 182 8.51 21.49 -7.14
CA GLU A 182 7.17 21.45 -6.53
C GLU A 182 6.70 20.02 -6.26
N PHE A 183 6.12 19.83 -5.07
CA PHE A 183 5.45 18.60 -4.67
C PHE A 183 4.04 18.49 -5.25
N ARG A 184 3.59 17.26 -5.45
CA ARG A 184 2.17 16.92 -5.70
C ARG A 184 1.45 16.47 -4.44
N ALA A 185 2.14 16.43 -3.31
CA ALA A 185 1.54 16.10 -2.04
C ALA A 185 0.54 17.18 -1.62
N THR A 186 -0.44 16.81 -0.81
CA THR A 186 -1.42 17.74 -0.24
C THR A 186 -0.70 18.85 0.51
N ARG A 187 -1.20 20.09 0.41
CA ARG A 187 -0.57 21.28 0.98
C ARG A 187 -0.22 21.14 2.46
N VAL A 188 -1.11 20.56 3.28
CA VAL A 188 -0.87 20.33 4.71
C VAL A 188 0.38 19.46 4.97
N LEU A 189 0.58 18.42 4.18
CA LEU A 189 1.74 17.53 4.30
C LEU A 189 3.02 18.24 3.84
N THR A 190 2.95 19.05 2.78
CA THR A 190 4.10 19.84 2.34
C THR A 190 4.48 20.91 3.37
N GLU A 191 3.51 21.53 4.04
CA GLU A 191 3.74 22.50 5.11
C GLU A 191 4.37 21.83 6.35
N GLU A 192 3.89 20.65 6.74
CA GLU A 192 4.49 19.84 7.81
C GLU A 192 5.94 19.44 7.46
N LEU A 193 6.18 18.96 6.24
CA LEU A 193 7.51 18.63 5.74
C LEU A 193 8.47 19.83 5.79
N MET A 194 8.04 20.99 5.28
CA MET A 194 8.88 22.18 5.25
C MET A 194 9.13 22.74 6.66
N THR A 195 8.14 22.69 7.54
CA THR A 195 8.34 22.99 8.96
C THR A 195 9.41 22.08 9.53
N LYS A 196 9.29 20.77 9.32
CA LYS A 196 10.25 19.78 9.82
C LYS A 196 11.67 20.00 9.27
N ILE A 197 11.82 20.38 8.00
CA ILE A 197 13.12 20.69 7.39
C ILE A 197 13.77 21.91 8.04
N ASN A 198 12.98 22.94 8.33
CA ASN A 198 13.47 24.23 8.82
C ASN A 198 13.68 24.27 10.34
N GLU A 199 13.24 23.25 11.08
CA GLU A 199 13.50 23.12 12.52
C GLU A 199 15.01 23.13 12.83
N PRO A 200 15.46 23.89 13.84
CA PRO A 200 16.85 23.84 14.30
C PRO A 200 17.26 22.42 14.68
N GLY A 201 18.35 21.94 14.10
CA GLY A 201 18.84 20.57 14.34
C GLY A 201 18.02 19.48 13.65
N SER A 202 17.15 19.81 12.69
CA SER A 202 16.42 18.82 11.90
C SER A 202 17.35 17.78 11.30
N ASN A 203 16.91 16.52 11.28
CA ASN A 203 17.55 15.41 10.59
C ASN A 203 17.03 15.21 9.15
N LEU A 204 16.12 16.07 8.66
CA LEU A 204 15.53 15.95 7.33
C LEU A 204 16.19 16.95 6.36
N ARG A 205 16.57 16.49 5.18
CA ARG A 205 17.10 17.32 4.08
C ARG A 205 16.30 17.09 2.81
N LEU A 206 16.07 18.14 2.04
CA LEU A 206 15.42 18.07 0.73
C LEU A 206 16.43 18.31 -0.39
N LYS A 207 16.39 17.47 -1.41
CA LYS A 207 17.09 17.63 -2.69
C LYS A 207 16.05 17.72 -3.83
N PRO A 208 15.60 18.94 -4.19
CA PRO A 208 14.73 19.14 -5.34
C PRO A 208 15.54 19.05 -6.64
N ASP A 209 14.84 18.99 -7.77
CA ASP A 209 15.44 18.84 -9.12
C ASP A 209 16.54 17.78 -9.20
N THR A 210 16.34 16.67 -8.49
CA THR A 210 17.33 15.60 -8.38
C THR A 210 16.67 14.25 -8.63
N ILE A 211 17.35 13.37 -9.35
CA ILE A 211 16.94 11.97 -9.55
C ILE A 211 17.99 11.01 -9.00
N VAL A 212 17.53 9.86 -8.52
CA VAL A 212 18.41 8.70 -8.25
C VAL A 212 18.67 7.99 -9.58
N THR A 213 19.93 7.68 -9.87
CA THR A 213 20.34 7.00 -11.10
C THR A 213 20.98 5.64 -10.86
N ALA A 214 21.44 5.34 -9.65
CA ALA A 214 21.94 4.03 -9.23
C ALA A 214 21.87 3.86 -7.71
N ILE A 215 21.82 2.61 -7.27
CA ILE A 215 21.91 2.20 -5.87
C ILE A 215 23.09 1.22 -5.78
N ASP A 216 24.05 1.51 -4.91
CA ASP A 216 25.36 0.86 -4.89
C ASP A 216 25.65 0.22 -3.52
N GLY A 217 26.47 -0.84 -3.54
CA GLY A 217 26.93 -1.60 -2.38
C GLY A 217 27.23 -3.07 -2.69
N GLU A 218 27.80 -3.80 -1.73
CA GLU A 218 28.10 -5.22 -1.91
C GLU A 218 26.90 -6.11 -1.57
N GLU A 219 26.63 -6.29 -0.28
CA GLU A 219 25.51 -7.10 0.24
C GLU A 219 24.28 -6.27 0.61
N ARG A 220 24.51 -5.01 0.99
CA ARG A 220 23.52 -4.04 1.44
C ARG A 220 23.75 -2.71 0.73
N VAL A 221 22.74 -1.84 0.75
CA VAL A 221 22.86 -0.46 0.26
C VAL A 221 23.89 0.28 1.10
N GLU A 222 24.87 0.87 0.42
CA GLU A 222 25.93 1.70 1.02
C GLU A 222 25.85 3.14 0.51
N SER A 223 25.47 3.32 -0.75
CA SER A 223 25.31 4.65 -1.36
C SER A 223 24.25 4.68 -2.46
N VAL A 224 23.83 5.90 -2.81
CA VAL A 224 22.99 6.16 -3.98
C VAL A 224 23.65 7.21 -4.86
N THR A 225 23.60 7.01 -6.18
CA THR A 225 24.09 7.99 -7.14
C THR A 225 22.96 8.92 -7.54
N LEU A 226 23.21 10.24 -7.46
CA LEU A 226 22.25 11.29 -7.75
C LEU A 226 22.67 12.09 -8.99
N LYS A 227 21.69 12.55 -9.76
CA LYS A 227 21.88 13.48 -10.89
C LYS A 227 20.94 14.67 -10.76
N ASN A 228 21.49 15.86 -10.91
CA ASN A 228 20.77 17.13 -11.04
C ASN A 228 20.54 17.45 -12.53
#